data_AF-D2SD41-F1
#
_entry.id   AF-D2SD41-F1
#
_cell.length_a   1.000
_cell.length_b   1.000
_cell.length_c   1.000
_cell.angle_alpha   90.00
_cell.angle_beta   90.00
_cell.angle_gamma   90.00
#
_symmetry.space_group_name_H-M   'P 1'
#
loop_
_entity.id
_entity.type
_entity.pdbx_description
1 polymer ?
#
loop_
_entity_poly.entity_id
_entity_poly.type
_entity_poly.pdbx_seq_one_letter_code
_entity_poly.pdbx_strand_id
1 'polypeptide(L)' 'MSPTTSEIRTDPRLRRSARTRTRPLPDRSAWTCPNCQRETLPPRKRCADCGTSRY' A
#
# COMPACT_ATOMS: atom_id res chain seq x y z
N MET A 1 46.26 -9.34 24.42
CA MET A 1 45.99 -9.08 22.99
C MET A 1 45.00 -10.13 22.52
N SER A 2 43.77 -9.74 22.17
CA SER A 2 42.75 -10.68 21.68
C SER A 2 42.09 -10.10 20.43
N PRO A 3 42.41 -10.61 19.22
CA PRO A 3 41.42 -10.74 18.18
C PRO A 3 40.76 -12.11 18.39
N THR A 4 39.50 -12.38 18.10
CA THR A 4 38.93 -12.24 16.77
C THR A 4 37.46 -12.60 16.89
N THR A 5 36.71 -12.08 15.95
CA THR A 5 35.46 -12.64 15.46
C THR A 5 34.26 -12.32 16.33
N SER A 6 33.79 -11.09 16.09
CA SER A 6 32.38 -10.75 16.06
C SER A 6 31.59 -11.91 15.45
N GLU A 7 31.06 -12.78 16.30
CA GLU A 7 30.00 -13.70 15.92
C GLU A 7 28.80 -12.83 15.54
N ILE A 8 28.74 -12.49 14.24
CA ILE A 8 27.51 -12.09 13.56
C ILE A 8 26.63 -13.35 13.55
N ARG A 9 26.15 -13.73 14.75
CA ARG A 9 25.04 -14.64 14.92
C ARG A 9 23.86 -13.93 14.28
N THR A 10 23.62 -14.31 13.04
CA THR A 10 22.47 -13.90 12.25
C THR A 10 21.25 -14.36 13.02
N ASP A 11 20.74 -13.49 13.90
CA ASP A 11 19.64 -13.80 14.79
C ASP A 11 18.37 -14.03 13.93
N PRO A 12 17.81 -15.25 13.93
CA PRO A 12 16.65 -15.58 13.11
C PRO A 12 15.36 -14.84 13.54
N ARG A 13 15.36 -14.12 14.67
CA ARG A 13 14.27 -13.23 15.10
C ARG A 13 14.26 -11.92 14.32
N LEU A 14 15.41 -11.43 13.85
CA LEU A 14 15.46 -10.26 12.95
C LEU A 14 14.87 -10.56 11.56
N ARG A 15 14.95 -11.81 11.08
CA ARG A 15 14.28 -12.22 9.84
C ARG A 15 12.75 -12.30 9.97
N ARG A 16 12.23 -12.52 11.18
CA ARG A 16 10.78 -12.70 11.42
C ARG A 16 10.02 -11.38 11.57
N SER A 17 10.73 -10.26 11.73
CA SER A 17 10.12 -8.93 11.85
C SER A 17 9.76 -8.28 10.51
N ALA A 18 10.03 -8.94 9.38
CA ALA A 18 9.50 -8.54 8.07
C ALA A 18 8.04 -9.00 7.87
N ARG A 19 7.23 -9.00 8.94
CA ARG A 19 5.77 -9.10 8.79
C ARG A 19 5.27 -7.82 8.13
N THR A 20 5.24 -7.89 6.81
CA THR A 20 4.13 -7.38 5.99
C THR A 20 3.59 -6.05 6.49
N ARG A 21 4.34 -4.96 6.23
CA ARG A 21 3.65 -3.73 5.85
C ARG A 21 2.99 -4.01 4.51
N THR A 22 1.84 -4.67 4.52
CA THR A 22 0.90 -4.61 3.41
C THR A 22 0.41 -3.17 3.40
N ARG A 23 1.26 -2.25 2.92
CA ARG A 23 0.82 -0.91 2.55
C ARG A 23 -0.34 -1.18 1.59
N PRO A 24 -1.56 -0.71 1.87
CA PRO A 24 -2.65 -0.85 0.91
C PRO A 24 -2.09 -0.36 -0.42
N LEU A 25 -1.99 -1.24 -1.42
CA LEU A 25 -1.59 -0.79 -2.74
C LEU A 25 -2.64 0.25 -3.10
N PRO A 26 -2.26 1.50 -3.40
CA PRO A 26 -3.22 2.49 -3.80
C PRO A 26 -4.02 1.88 -4.93
N ASP A 27 -5.34 1.86 -4.77
CA ASP A 27 -6.22 1.25 -5.75
C ASP A 27 -6.08 2.08 -7.03
N ARG A 28 -5.26 1.59 -7.96
CA ARG A 28 -4.80 2.36 -9.13
C ARG A 28 -5.96 2.76 -10.05
N SER A 29 -7.15 2.22 -9.82
CA SER A 29 -8.35 2.49 -10.60
C SER A 29 -9.38 3.37 -9.88
N ALA A 30 -9.12 3.77 -8.63
CA ALA A 30 -9.89 4.81 -7.97
C ALA A 30 -9.70 6.15 -8.70
N TRP A 31 -10.77 6.93 -8.82
CA TRP A 31 -10.75 8.21 -9.51
C TRP A 31 -11.63 9.24 -8.80
N THR A 32 -11.19 10.49 -8.74
CA THR A 32 -11.98 11.58 -8.16
C THR A 32 -12.98 12.10 -9.18
N CYS A 33 -14.25 12.17 -8.79
CA CYS A 33 -15.31 12.70 -9.63
C CYS A 33 -15.07 14.20 -9.93
N PRO A 34 -15.01 14.64 -11.20
CA PRO A 34 -14.74 16.04 -11.53
C PRO A 34 -15.90 16.97 -11.13
N ASN A 35 -17.11 16.41 -11.00
CA ASN A 35 -18.31 17.18 -10.66
C ASN A 35 -18.44 17.43 -9.15
N CYS A 36 -18.39 16.37 -8.34
CA CYS A 36 -18.65 16.45 -6.89
C CYS A 36 -17.42 16.21 -6.02
N GLN A 37 -16.24 16.00 -6.63
CA GLN A 37 -14.95 15.80 -5.96
C GLN A 37 -14.88 14.61 -5.00
N ARG A 38 -15.82 13.66 -5.10
CA ARG A 38 -15.79 12.41 -4.33
C ARG A 38 -14.96 11.34 -5.00
N GLU A 39 -14.27 10.56 -4.19
CA GLU A 39 -13.50 9.42 -4.65
C GLU A 39 -14.45 8.30 -5.08
N THR A 40 -14.32 7.86 -6.33
CA THR A 40 -15.07 6.75 -6.90
C THR A 40 -14.16 5.55 -7.00
N LEU A 41 -14.53 4.49 -6.26
CA LEU A 41 -13.81 3.23 -6.27
C LEU A 41 -14.14 2.41 -7.54
N PRO A 42 -13.18 1.63 -8.05
CA PRO A 42 -13.41 0.73 -9.17
C PRO A 42 -14.40 -0.39 -8.81
N PRO A 43 -15.02 -1.05 -9.81
CA PRO A 43 -14.89 -0.86 -11.26
C PRO A 43 -15.86 0.19 -11.84
N ARG A 44 -16.38 1.11 -11.01
CA ARG A 44 -17.47 2.01 -11.40
C ARG A 44 -17.03 3.02 -12.47
N LYS A 45 -17.82 3.10 -13.54
CA LYS A 45 -17.67 4.07 -14.64
C LYS A 45 -18.42 5.40 -14.40
N ARG A 46 -19.24 5.44 -13.36
CA ARG A 46 -20.05 6.59 -12.94
C ARG A 46 -19.88 6.82 -11.44
N CYS A 47 -19.86 8.09 -11.03
CA CYS A 47 -19.84 8.48 -9.63
C CYS A 47 -21.09 7.94 -8.93
N ALA A 48 -20.90 7.36 -7.73
CA ALA A 48 -22.01 6.82 -6.94
C ALA A 48 -22.94 7.91 -6.39
N ASP A 49 -22.41 9.12 -6.19
CA ASP A 49 -23.14 10.21 -5.53
C ASP A 49 -23.88 11.11 -6.52
N CYS A 50 -23.24 11.50 -7.64
CA CYS A 50 -23.83 12.44 -8.60
C CYS A 50 -24.06 11.85 -10.00
N GLY A 51 -23.68 10.59 -10.24
CA GLY A 51 -23.90 9.91 -11.53
C GLY A 51 -23.02 10.36 -12.69
N THR A 52 -22.11 11.33 -12.47
CA THR A 52 -21.15 11.80 -13.50
C THR A 52 -20.30 10.65 -14.01
N SER A 53 -20.20 10.49 -15.33
CA SER A 53 -19.33 9.49 -15.95
C SER A 53 -17.93 10.03 -16.19
N ARG A 54 -16.93 9.14 -16.17
CA ARG A 54 -15.54 9.49 -16.54
C ARG A 54 -15.21 9.28 -18.03
N TYR A 55 -16.21 8.99 -18.85
CA TYR A 55 -16.10 8.75 -20.30
C TYR A 55 -16.84 9.83 -21.07
#